data_AF-A0A2P2LEZ9-F1
#
_entry.id   AF-A0A2P2LEZ9-F1
#
_cell.length_a   1.000
_cell.length_b   1.000
_cell.length_c   1.000
_cell.angle_alpha   90.00
_cell.angle_beta   90.00
_cell.angle_gamma   90.00
#
_symmetry.space_group_name_H-M   'P 1'
#
loop_
_entity.id
_entity.type
_entity.pdbx_description
1 polymer ?
#
loop_
_entity_poly.entity_id
_entity_poly.type
_entity_poly.pdbx_seq_one_letter_code
_entity_poly.pdbx_strand_id
1 'polypeptide(L)'
;MVTCVFSGVVVRGENGRKEYAVLLQRHRAAVVIQRKIKSTISRKNFEKVHKASVVIQSVIRGWLVRRCSGNTGLMALAVTKGNVSDEVQVKASFLADLQRRVLKAEAALREKEEENDILNQRLQQYESRWSEYEVKMKSMEEVWQKQMKSLQSSLSIAKKSLAIDDSERNSDASVNASDERDYNWDGGSNHRGGQESNGVRPMSAGLSVISRLAEEFEQRSQVFGDDAKFLVEVKSGQVEANLNPDYELQRLKQMFESWKKDYGIRLRETKVILNKLGSPEGALDRMKKKWWGRRNSTRFS
;
A
#
# COMPACT_ATOMS: atom_id res chain seq x y z
N MET A 1 24.23 -20.20 46.77
CA MET A 1 23.02 -19.50 46.26
C MET A 1 23.20 -17.99 46.13
N VAL A 2 23.83 -17.31 47.10
CA VAL A 2 23.97 -15.83 47.12
C VAL A 2 24.72 -15.27 45.88
N THR A 3 25.82 -15.88 45.46
CA THR A 3 26.63 -15.43 44.30
C THR A 3 25.89 -15.50 42.94
N CYS A 4 25.00 -16.48 42.77
CA CYS A 4 24.23 -16.64 41.54
C CYS A 4 23.13 -15.57 41.39
N VAL A 5 22.53 -15.16 42.52
CA VAL A 5 21.53 -14.07 42.55
C VAL A 5 22.17 -12.72 42.23
N PHE A 6 23.35 -12.43 42.79
CA PHE A 6 24.10 -11.19 42.48
C PHE A 6 24.49 -11.11 41.00
N SER A 7 24.97 -12.22 40.42
CA SER A 7 25.29 -12.28 38.98
C SER A 7 24.05 -11.99 38.11
N GLY A 8 22.89 -12.59 38.42
CA GLY A 8 21.66 -12.35 37.69
C GLY A 8 21.14 -10.90 37.77
N VAL A 9 21.36 -10.20 38.89
CA VAL A 9 20.98 -8.78 39.04
C VAL A 9 21.89 -7.87 38.21
N VAL A 10 23.20 -8.15 38.19
CA VAL A 10 24.17 -7.38 37.39
C VAL A 10 23.88 -7.53 35.89
N VAL A 11 23.63 -8.76 35.42
CA VAL A 11 23.31 -9.04 34.00
C VAL A 11 22.01 -8.36 33.58
N ARG A 12 20.95 -8.41 34.40
CA ARG A 12 19.69 -7.68 34.10
C ARG A 12 19.88 -6.18 34.05
N GLY A 13 20.65 -5.62 35.00
CA GLY A 13 20.96 -4.19 35.02
C GLY A 13 21.81 -3.74 33.84
N GLU A 14 22.71 -4.58 33.34
CA GLU A 14 23.48 -4.31 32.12
C GLU A 14 22.60 -4.38 30.86
N ASN A 15 21.72 -5.38 30.77
CA ASN A 15 20.80 -5.51 29.65
C ASN A 15 19.85 -4.30 29.55
N GLY A 16 19.28 -3.86 30.67
CA GLY A 16 18.42 -2.66 30.71
C GLY A 16 19.15 -1.37 30.30
N ARG A 17 20.44 -1.22 30.68
CA ARG A 17 21.25 -0.07 30.24
C ARG A 17 21.54 -0.08 28.74
N LYS A 18 21.78 -1.25 28.15
CA LYS A 18 21.97 -1.41 26.70
C LYS A 18 20.69 -1.08 25.93
N GLU A 19 19.55 -1.58 26.38
CA GLU A 19 18.24 -1.30 25.77
C GLU A 19 17.89 0.20 25.85
N TYR A 20 18.09 0.83 27.01
CA TYR A 20 17.87 2.26 27.18
C TYR A 20 18.79 3.11 26.30
N ALA A 21 20.06 2.73 26.15
CA ALA A 21 21.00 3.42 25.26
C ALA A 21 20.56 3.37 23.79
N VAL A 22 20.08 2.22 23.32
CA VAL A 22 19.53 2.07 21.96
C VAL A 22 18.27 2.93 21.79
N LEU A 23 17.36 2.93 22.77
CA LEU A 23 16.16 3.76 22.72
C LEU A 23 16.51 5.26 22.66
N LEU A 24 17.47 5.70 23.48
CA LEU A 24 17.94 7.07 23.52
C LEU A 24 18.59 7.48 22.20
N GLN A 25 19.40 6.59 21.59
CA GLN A 25 19.99 6.82 20.28
C GLN A 25 18.92 6.97 19.19
N ARG A 26 17.92 6.08 19.17
CA ARG A 26 16.78 6.17 18.24
C ARG A 26 16.00 7.46 18.42
N HIS A 27 15.73 7.86 19.66
CA HIS A 27 15.02 9.10 19.95
C HIS A 27 15.81 10.33 19.47
N ARG A 28 17.12 10.39 19.74
CA ARG A 28 18.00 11.47 19.24
C ARG A 28 17.99 11.53 17.71
N ALA A 29 18.11 10.38 17.04
CA ALA A 29 18.05 10.32 15.58
C ALA A 29 16.69 10.82 15.05
N ALA A 30 15.59 10.39 15.66
CA ALA A 30 14.24 10.81 15.30
C ALA A 30 14.08 12.34 15.43
N VAL A 31 14.56 12.94 16.52
CA VAL A 31 14.51 14.40 16.73
C VAL A 31 15.30 15.15 15.66
N VAL A 32 16.48 14.67 15.27
CA VAL A 32 17.29 15.29 14.21
C VAL A 32 16.57 15.23 12.86
N ILE A 33 16.01 14.06 12.51
CA ILE A 33 15.25 13.87 11.27
C ILE A 33 14.01 14.78 11.26
N GLN A 34 13.21 14.77 12.32
CA GLN A 34 12.03 15.61 12.46
C GLN A 34 12.37 17.09 12.34
N ARG A 35 13.45 17.55 13.00
CA ARG A 35 13.93 18.93 12.89
C ARG A 35 14.29 19.29 11.46
N LYS A 36 15.01 18.42 10.74
CA LYS A 36 15.41 18.67 9.35
C LYS A 36 14.22 18.73 8.41
N ILE A 37 13.25 17.84 8.58
CA ILE A 37 12.00 17.83 7.81
C ILE A 37 11.21 19.11 8.06
N LYS A 38 10.97 19.46 9.34
CA LYS A 38 10.23 20.68 9.71
C LYS A 38 10.89 21.93 9.15
N SER A 39 12.22 22.06 9.29
CA SER A 39 13.00 23.16 8.72
C SER A 39 12.86 23.23 7.19
N THR A 40 12.88 22.09 6.50
CA THR A 40 12.74 22.04 5.05
C THR A 40 11.36 22.49 4.59
N ILE A 41 10.30 22.06 5.28
CA ILE A 41 8.92 22.50 5.00
C ILE A 41 8.79 24.00 5.23
N SER A 42 9.24 24.51 6.37
CA SER A 42 9.21 25.94 6.68
C SER A 42 9.95 26.77 5.64
N ARG A 43 11.13 26.34 5.20
CA ARG A 43 11.91 27.03 4.17
C ARG A 43 11.20 27.07 2.83
N LYS A 44 10.64 25.94 2.37
CA LYS A 44 9.87 25.89 1.11
C LYS A 44 8.65 26.81 1.16
N ASN A 45 7.93 26.84 2.29
CA ASN A 45 6.78 27.72 2.47
C ASN A 45 7.19 29.19 2.46
N PHE A 46 8.25 29.56 3.17
CA PHE A 46 8.80 30.91 3.16
C PHE A 46 9.21 31.32 1.75
N GLU A 47 9.93 30.47 1.02
CA GLU A 47 10.38 30.76 -0.33
C GLU A 47 9.22 31.00 -1.31
N LYS A 48 8.14 30.21 -1.20
CA LYS A 48 6.91 30.42 -1.98
C LYS A 48 6.28 31.79 -1.69
N VAL A 49 6.08 32.12 -0.42
CA VAL A 49 5.49 33.41 -0.01
C VAL A 49 6.39 34.57 -0.41
N HIS A 50 7.70 34.45 -0.22
CA HIS A 50 8.68 35.46 -0.59
C HIS A 50 8.68 35.71 -2.10
N LYS A 51 8.75 34.65 -2.93
CA LYS A 51 8.67 34.76 -4.40
C LYS A 51 7.39 35.46 -4.85
N ALA A 52 6.24 35.07 -4.29
CA ALA A 52 4.97 35.72 -4.58
C ALA A 52 4.98 37.21 -4.18
N SER A 53 5.50 37.53 -2.98
CA SER A 53 5.63 38.91 -2.51
C SER A 53 6.51 39.76 -3.43
N VAL A 54 7.67 39.24 -3.86
CA VAL A 54 8.56 39.94 -4.80
C VAL A 54 7.85 40.25 -6.11
N VAL A 55 7.10 39.29 -6.66
CA VAL A 55 6.31 39.51 -7.89
C VAL A 55 5.27 40.61 -7.67
N ILE A 56 4.46 40.53 -6.62
CA ILE A 56 3.45 41.55 -6.31
C ILE A 56 4.09 42.93 -6.14
N GLN A 57 5.17 43.02 -5.36
CA GLN A 57 5.86 44.28 -5.15
C GLN A 57 6.48 44.84 -6.43
N SER A 58 7.01 43.99 -7.32
CA SER A 58 7.55 44.42 -8.62
C SER A 58 6.45 45.02 -9.52
N VAL A 59 5.26 44.42 -9.51
CA VAL A 59 4.08 44.94 -10.22
C VAL A 59 3.65 46.28 -9.66
N ILE A 60 3.57 46.41 -8.33
CA ILE A 60 3.22 47.67 -7.66
C ILE A 60 4.26 48.75 -7.98
N ARG A 61 5.56 48.45 -7.86
CA ARG A 61 6.64 49.39 -8.21
C ARG A 61 6.55 49.82 -9.67
N GLY A 62 6.38 48.87 -10.60
CA GLY A 62 6.23 49.16 -12.02
C GLY A 62 4.95 49.93 -12.36
N TRP A 63 3.86 49.69 -11.65
CA TRP A 63 2.61 50.46 -11.78
C TRP A 63 2.79 51.88 -11.26
N LEU A 64 3.44 52.06 -10.11
CA LEU A 64 3.70 53.37 -9.53
C LEU A 64 4.56 54.23 -10.47
N VAL A 65 5.63 53.66 -11.05
CA VAL A 65 6.47 54.36 -12.04
C VAL A 65 5.65 54.78 -13.26
N ARG A 66 4.82 53.89 -13.83
CA ARG A 66 3.97 54.22 -14.98
C ARG A 66 2.90 55.25 -14.65
N ARG A 67 2.38 55.26 -13.42
CA ARG A 67 1.45 56.29 -12.94
C ARG A 67 2.15 57.63 -12.77
N CYS A 68 3.34 57.66 -12.18
CA CYS A 68 4.13 58.88 -12.00
C CYS A 68 4.65 59.45 -13.34
N SER A 69 4.95 58.59 -14.32
CA SER A 69 5.38 58.97 -15.67
C SER A 69 4.21 59.32 -16.61
N GLY A 70 3.05 58.67 -16.44
CA GLY A 70 1.85 58.92 -17.25
C GLY A 70 1.06 60.16 -16.82
N ASN A 71 1.19 60.61 -15.57
CA ASN A 71 0.54 61.82 -15.08
C ASN A 71 1.39 63.09 -15.21
N THR A 72 2.65 63.00 -15.69
CA THR A 72 3.45 64.21 -15.97
C THR A 72 2.94 64.96 -17.22
N GLY A 73 2.22 64.28 -18.12
CA GLY A 73 1.65 64.90 -19.32
C GLY A 73 0.25 65.51 -19.14
N LEU A 74 -0.56 65.00 -18.20
CA LEU A 74 -1.98 65.38 -18.09
C LEU A 74 -2.23 66.64 -17.22
N MET A 75 -1.25 67.08 -16.44
CA MET A 75 -1.31 68.37 -15.74
C MET A 75 -0.59 69.51 -16.48
N ALA A 76 0.23 69.20 -17.49
CA ALA A 76 0.91 70.21 -18.31
C ALA A 76 0.11 70.63 -19.56
N LEU A 77 -0.88 69.85 -19.99
CA LEU A 77 -1.75 70.15 -21.15
C LEU A 77 -3.12 70.73 -20.75
N ALA A 78 -3.25 71.34 -19.57
CA ALA A 78 -4.40 72.19 -19.27
C ALA A 78 -4.19 73.66 -19.74
N VAL A 79 -3.03 73.95 -20.35
CA VAL A 79 -2.65 75.31 -20.79
C VAL A 79 -2.78 75.53 -22.30
N THR A 80 -2.97 74.49 -23.12
CA THR A 80 -3.05 74.68 -24.58
C THR A 80 -4.13 73.84 -25.24
N LYS A 81 -5.30 74.48 -25.31
CA LYS A 81 -6.32 74.46 -26.38
C LYS A 81 -5.91 73.71 -27.66
N GLY A 82 -6.76 72.77 -28.10
CA GLY A 82 -6.93 72.47 -29.52
C GLY A 82 -7.07 71.00 -29.88
N ASN A 83 -8.29 70.60 -30.26
CA ASN A 83 -8.68 69.45 -31.10
C ASN A 83 -8.12 68.06 -30.78
N VAL A 84 -9.01 67.05 -30.78
CA VAL A 84 -8.90 65.83 -31.61
C VAL A 84 -9.98 64.84 -31.12
N SER A 85 -10.99 64.66 -31.97
CA SER A 85 -12.10 63.71 -31.80
C SER A 85 -11.66 62.23 -31.77
N ASP A 86 -10.36 61.95 -31.90
CA ASP A 86 -9.76 60.61 -32.04
C ASP A 86 -9.30 60.03 -30.68
N GLU A 87 -9.09 60.86 -29.64
CA GLU A 87 -8.62 60.40 -28.32
C GLU A 87 -9.72 59.71 -27.50
N VAL A 88 -10.99 60.02 -27.77
CA VAL A 88 -12.16 59.48 -27.05
C VAL A 88 -12.57 58.10 -27.58
N GLN A 89 -12.41 57.87 -28.89
CA GLN A 89 -12.78 56.60 -29.54
C GLN A 89 -11.81 55.46 -29.17
N VAL A 90 -10.52 55.79 -29.02
CA VAL A 90 -9.48 54.85 -28.58
C VAL A 90 -9.73 54.39 -27.14
N LYS A 91 -10.04 55.29 -26.20
CA LYS A 91 -10.33 54.92 -24.78
C LYS A 91 -11.59 54.07 -24.62
N ALA A 92 -12.64 54.32 -25.41
CA ALA A 92 -13.86 53.52 -25.41
C ALA A 92 -13.62 52.10 -25.97
N SER A 93 -12.81 51.96 -27.03
CA SER A 93 -12.46 50.67 -27.62
C SER A 93 -11.66 49.79 -26.66
N PHE A 94 -10.70 50.35 -25.91
CA PHE A 94 -9.94 49.63 -24.89
C PHE A 94 -10.80 49.15 -23.72
N LEU A 95 -11.76 49.98 -23.28
CA LEU A 95 -12.73 49.61 -22.24
C LEU A 95 -13.64 48.46 -22.69
N ALA A 96 -14.14 48.52 -23.92
CA ALA A 96 -14.95 47.45 -24.51
C ALA A 96 -14.15 46.14 -24.68
N ASP A 97 -12.89 46.24 -25.09
CA ASP A 97 -12.00 45.09 -25.22
C ASP A 97 -11.66 44.47 -23.85
N LEU A 98 -11.46 45.30 -22.82
CA LEU A 98 -11.26 44.83 -21.45
C LEU A 98 -12.50 44.11 -20.92
N GLN A 99 -13.69 44.70 -21.12
CA GLN A 99 -14.96 44.10 -20.71
C GLN A 99 -15.21 42.76 -21.43
N ARG A 100 -14.86 42.66 -22.73
CA ARG A 100 -14.93 41.40 -23.48
C ARG A 100 -14.00 40.34 -22.91
N ARG A 101 -12.77 40.71 -22.52
CA ARG A 101 -11.80 39.77 -21.90
C ARG A 101 -12.25 39.34 -20.51
N VAL A 102 -12.83 40.24 -19.72
CA VAL A 102 -13.40 39.93 -18.40
C VAL A 102 -14.53 38.92 -18.55
N LEU A 103 -15.51 39.17 -19.43
CA LEU A 103 -16.61 38.23 -19.68
C LEU A 103 -16.13 36.85 -20.16
N LYS A 104 -15.09 36.82 -21.01
CA LYS A 104 -14.48 35.56 -21.46
C LYS A 104 -13.79 34.81 -20.33
N ALA A 105 -13.09 35.52 -19.45
CA ALA A 105 -12.43 34.94 -18.29
C ALA A 105 -13.45 34.44 -17.24
N GLU A 106 -14.53 35.19 -17.02
CA GLU A 106 -15.64 34.79 -16.15
C GLU A 106 -16.37 33.54 -16.66
N ALA A 107 -16.60 33.44 -17.97
CA ALA A 107 -17.19 32.24 -18.57
C ALA A 107 -16.29 31.01 -18.40
N ALA A 108 -14.98 31.17 -18.66
CA ALA A 108 -14.01 30.09 -18.46
C ALA A 108 -13.86 29.71 -16.98
N LEU A 109 -14.00 30.66 -16.06
CA LEU A 109 -13.99 30.38 -14.63
C LEU A 109 -15.19 29.51 -14.24
N ARG A 110 -16.40 29.83 -14.71
CA ARG A 110 -17.60 29.01 -14.42
C ARG A 110 -17.48 27.59 -14.95
N GLU A 111 -16.97 27.40 -16.17
CA GLU A 111 -16.72 26.07 -16.71
C GLU A 111 -15.74 25.27 -15.82
N LYS A 112 -14.69 25.93 -15.32
CA LYS A 112 -13.73 25.31 -14.40
C LYS A 112 -14.33 25.01 -13.02
N GLU A 113 -15.25 25.82 -12.53
CA GLU A 113 -15.99 25.56 -11.29
C GLU A 113 -16.88 24.32 -11.44
N GLU A 114 -17.61 24.19 -12.56
CA GLU A 114 -18.43 23.01 -12.86
C GLU A 114 -17.59 21.72 -12.99
N GLU A 115 -16.45 21.78 -13.69
CA GLU A 115 -15.50 20.66 -13.76
C GLU A 115 -14.99 20.27 -12.36
N ASN A 116 -14.72 21.25 -11.50
CA ASN A 116 -14.24 21.02 -10.14
C ASN A 116 -15.30 20.29 -9.30
N ASP A 117 -16.56 20.70 -9.41
CA ASP A 117 -17.68 20.05 -8.73
C ASP A 117 -17.85 18.59 -9.16
N ILE A 118 -17.74 18.30 -10.46
CA ILE A 118 -17.79 16.93 -10.99
C ILE A 118 -16.63 16.09 -10.44
N LEU A 119 -15.43 16.66 -10.37
CA LEU A 119 -14.26 15.96 -9.82
C LEU A 119 -14.41 15.70 -8.31
N ASN A 120 -14.93 16.66 -7.56
CA ASN A 120 -15.21 16.50 -6.13
C ASN A 120 -16.24 15.39 -5.88
N GLN A 121 -17.30 15.31 -6.69
CA GLN A 121 -18.27 14.22 -6.62
C GLN A 121 -17.62 12.86 -6.89
N ARG A 122 -16.75 12.74 -7.90
CA ARG A 122 -16.01 11.48 -8.17
C ARG A 122 -15.09 11.11 -7.02
N LEU A 123 -14.41 12.08 -6.43
CA LEU A 123 -13.54 11.86 -5.28
C LEU A 123 -14.34 11.33 -4.09
N GLN A 124 -15.50 11.93 -3.80
CA GLN A 124 -16.40 11.47 -2.76
C GLN A 124 -16.92 10.04 -3.01
N GLN A 125 -17.20 9.67 -4.27
CA GLN A 125 -17.55 8.30 -4.64
C GLN A 125 -16.41 7.31 -4.35
N TYR A 126 -15.17 7.68 -4.67
CA TYR A 126 -14.01 6.85 -4.36
C TYR A 126 -13.78 6.72 -2.85
N GLU A 127 -13.95 7.80 -2.09
CA GLU A 127 -13.84 7.80 -0.63
C GLU A 127 -14.89 6.86 0.00
N SER A 128 -16.15 6.96 -0.43
CA SER A 128 -17.23 6.07 0.02
C SER A 128 -16.90 4.62 -0.28
N ARG A 129 -16.50 4.33 -1.53
CA ARG A 129 -16.17 2.96 -1.95
C ARG A 129 -14.93 2.41 -1.24
N TRP A 130 -13.96 3.27 -0.96
CA TRP A 130 -12.79 2.91 -0.16
C TRP A 130 -13.20 2.53 1.27
N SER A 131 -14.07 3.31 1.90
CA SER A 131 -14.57 3.02 3.25
C SER A 131 -15.33 1.69 3.32
N GLU A 132 -16.09 1.34 2.29
CA GLU A 132 -16.77 0.04 2.19
C GLU A 132 -15.77 -1.12 2.10
N TYR A 133 -14.70 -0.96 1.29
CA TYR A 133 -13.65 -1.98 1.20
C TYR A 133 -12.86 -2.13 2.48
N GLU A 134 -12.58 -1.03 3.18
CA GLU A 134 -11.93 -1.00 4.49
C GLU A 134 -12.75 -1.82 5.51
N VAL A 135 -14.06 -1.57 5.60
CA VAL A 135 -14.96 -2.31 6.51
C VAL A 135 -15.04 -3.78 6.12
N LYS A 136 -15.14 -4.10 4.82
CA LYS A 136 -15.17 -5.48 4.34
C LYS A 136 -13.88 -6.22 4.64
N MET A 137 -12.73 -5.58 4.52
CA MET A 137 -11.44 -6.18 4.84
C MET A 137 -11.31 -6.45 6.34
N LYS A 138 -11.71 -5.50 7.19
CA LYS A 138 -11.71 -5.68 8.66
C LYS A 138 -12.62 -6.82 9.11
N SER A 139 -13.85 -6.88 8.60
CA SER A 139 -14.77 -7.99 8.92
C SER A 139 -14.24 -9.35 8.46
N MET A 140 -13.62 -9.42 7.27
CA MET A 140 -12.99 -10.64 6.80
C MET A 140 -11.80 -11.06 7.68
N GLU A 141 -10.99 -10.09 8.10
CA GLU A 141 -9.88 -10.32 9.03
C GLU A 141 -10.38 -10.85 10.38
N GLU A 142 -11.45 -10.27 10.94
CA GLU A 142 -12.04 -10.75 12.19
C GLU A 142 -12.52 -12.20 12.11
N VAL A 143 -13.17 -12.56 10.99
CA VAL A 143 -13.61 -13.95 10.77
C VAL A 143 -12.41 -14.88 10.64
N TRP A 144 -11.39 -14.49 9.88
CA TRP A 144 -10.16 -15.28 9.73
C TRP A 144 -9.43 -15.45 11.08
N GLN A 145 -9.32 -14.40 11.88
CA GLN A 145 -8.76 -14.44 13.23
C GLN A 145 -9.53 -15.38 14.15
N LYS A 146 -10.87 -15.35 14.11
CA LYS A 146 -11.72 -16.29 14.88
C LYS A 146 -11.49 -17.74 14.44
N GLN A 147 -11.41 -17.99 13.13
CA GLN A 147 -11.13 -19.33 12.60
C GLN A 147 -9.74 -19.83 13.03
N MET A 148 -8.71 -19.00 12.93
CA MET A 148 -7.34 -19.35 13.37
C MET A 148 -7.30 -19.69 14.86
N LYS A 149 -7.93 -18.87 15.72
CA LYS A 149 -8.02 -19.14 17.16
C LYS A 149 -8.77 -20.44 17.47
N SER A 150 -9.85 -20.73 16.75
CA SER A 150 -10.61 -21.98 16.92
C SER A 150 -9.78 -23.21 16.52
N LEU A 151 -9.04 -23.15 15.41
CA LEU A 151 -8.14 -24.22 14.97
C LEU A 151 -6.98 -24.45 15.94
N GLN A 152 -6.39 -23.37 16.47
CA GLN A 152 -5.35 -23.49 17.50
C GLN A 152 -5.90 -24.13 18.78
N SER A 153 -7.12 -23.76 19.18
CA SER A 153 -7.79 -24.37 20.33
C SER A 153 -8.03 -25.86 20.12
N SER A 154 -8.61 -26.27 18.97
CA SER A 154 -8.85 -27.69 18.68
C SER A 154 -7.56 -28.50 18.56
N LEU A 155 -6.50 -27.94 17.98
CA LEU A 155 -5.17 -28.57 17.93
C LEU A 155 -4.58 -28.75 19.34
N SER A 156 -4.77 -27.79 20.24
CA SER A 156 -4.33 -27.91 21.63
C SER A 156 -5.08 -29.01 22.39
N ILE A 157 -6.38 -29.20 22.12
CA ILE A 157 -7.19 -30.27 22.69
C ILE A 157 -6.72 -31.63 22.15
N ALA A 158 -6.58 -31.76 20.83
CA ALA A 158 -6.10 -33.00 20.19
C ALA A 158 -4.72 -33.41 20.71
N LYS A 159 -3.79 -32.46 20.90
CA LYS A 159 -2.48 -32.70 21.51
C LYS A 159 -2.58 -33.22 22.95
N LYS A 160 -3.44 -32.62 23.77
CA LYS A 160 -3.66 -33.07 25.15
C LYS A 160 -4.28 -34.46 25.20
N SER A 161 -5.21 -34.76 24.29
CA SER A 161 -5.81 -36.11 24.18
C SER A 161 -4.79 -37.16 23.75
N LEU A 162 -3.85 -36.84 22.86
CA LEU A 162 -2.78 -37.76 22.46
C LEU A 162 -1.81 -38.06 23.62
N ALA A 163 -1.48 -37.05 24.43
CA ALA A 163 -0.61 -37.22 25.60
C ALA A 163 -1.25 -38.02 26.75
N ILE A 164 -2.58 -38.15 26.77
CA ILE A 164 -3.30 -38.98 27.75
C ILE A 164 -3.28 -40.46 27.32
N ASP A 165 -3.37 -40.75 26.02
CA ASP A 165 -3.34 -42.12 25.46
C ASP A 165 -1.92 -42.75 25.55
N ASP A 166 -0.86 -41.95 25.45
CA ASP A 166 0.53 -42.39 25.70
C ASP A 166 0.83 -42.64 27.19
N SER A 167 0.00 -42.12 28.12
CA SER A 167 0.19 -42.31 29.55
C SER A 167 -0.50 -43.57 30.10
N GLU A 168 -1.50 -44.12 29.42
CA GLU A 168 -2.23 -45.33 29.87
C GLU A 168 -1.59 -46.64 29.38
N ARG A 169 -0.58 -46.59 28.51
CA ARG A 169 0.00 -47.79 27.86
C ARG A 169 1.40 -48.20 28.34
N ASN A 170 1.95 -47.47 29.32
CA ASN A 170 3.30 -47.70 29.84
C ASN A 170 3.27 -48.13 31.32
N SER A 171 2.74 -49.31 31.60
CA SER A 171 2.91 -50.01 32.89
C SER A 171 2.70 -51.52 32.71
N ASP A 172 3.63 -52.20 32.02
CA ASP A 172 4.12 -53.54 32.39
C ASP A 172 5.06 -54.12 31.32
N ALA A 173 6.35 -54.21 31.65
CA ALA A 173 7.25 -55.34 31.33
C ALA A 173 8.72 -54.93 31.61
N SER A 174 9.33 -55.61 32.59
CA SER A 174 10.79 -55.71 32.81
C SER A 174 11.46 -56.46 31.63
N VAL A 175 12.75 -56.42 31.33
CA VAL A 175 13.97 -56.67 32.13
C VAL A 175 15.20 -56.12 31.36
N ASN A 176 16.21 -55.68 32.11
CA ASN A 176 17.58 -55.30 31.70
C ASN A 176 18.26 -56.12 30.59
N ALA A 177 19.01 -55.43 29.72
CA ALA A 177 20.37 -55.81 29.32
C ALA A 177 21.15 -54.58 28.81
N SER A 178 22.25 -54.28 29.50
CA SER A 178 23.25 -53.26 29.17
C SER A 178 24.04 -53.60 27.90
N ASP A 179 24.49 -52.60 27.12
CA ASP A 179 25.91 -52.36 26.84
C ASP A 179 26.11 -51.05 26.03
N GLU A 180 27.24 -50.41 26.30
CA GLU A 180 27.76 -49.13 25.79
C GLU A 180 28.27 -49.23 24.34
N ARG A 181 27.92 -48.27 23.46
CA ARG A 181 28.86 -47.73 22.43
C ARG A 181 28.34 -46.52 21.65
N ASP A 182 29.01 -45.40 21.89
CA ASP A 182 29.64 -44.44 20.95
C ASP A 182 29.12 -44.18 19.51
N TYR A 183 29.06 -42.86 19.23
CA TYR A 183 29.19 -42.10 17.97
C TYR A 183 28.63 -42.66 16.66
N ASN A 184 27.80 -41.88 15.96
CA ASN A 184 28.24 -41.03 14.82
C ASN A 184 27.08 -40.66 13.87
N TRP A 185 27.22 -39.47 13.27
CA TRP A 185 26.46 -38.94 12.12
C TRP A 185 26.46 -39.91 10.93
N ASP A 186 25.36 -39.96 10.15
CA ASP A 186 25.32 -39.69 8.69
C ASP A 186 24.14 -40.38 7.96
N GLY A 187 23.54 -39.64 7.01
CA GLY A 187 23.22 -40.07 5.65
C GLY A 187 22.27 -41.25 5.36
N GLY A 188 21.18 -40.94 4.64
CA GLY A 188 20.50 -41.88 3.71
C GLY A 188 19.09 -42.25 4.17
N SER A 189 18.03 -41.61 3.68
CA SER A 189 17.47 -41.78 2.33
C SER A 189 17.67 -43.19 1.78
N ASN A 190 16.66 -44.05 1.96
CA ASN A 190 16.16 -44.83 0.84
C ASN A 190 14.72 -45.32 1.05
N HIS A 191 13.90 -44.92 0.08
CA HIS A 191 12.59 -45.43 -0.21
C HIS A 191 12.66 -46.88 -0.71
N ARG A 192 11.83 -47.78 -0.17
CA ARG A 192 11.06 -48.76 -0.96
C ARG A 192 10.11 -49.57 -0.06
N GLY A 193 8.83 -49.47 -0.37
CA GLY A 193 7.77 -50.26 0.26
C GLY A 193 6.43 -49.64 -0.11
N GLY A 194 6.01 -49.86 -1.35
CA GLY A 194 4.84 -49.21 -1.94
C GLY A 194 3.53 -49.59 -1.26
N GLN A 195 2.62 -48.63 -1.25
CA GLN A 195 1.19 -48.93 -1.31
C GLN A 195 0.49 -47.81 -2.05
N GLU A 196 0.08 -48.12 -3.27
CA GLU A 196 -0.78 -47.29 -4.09
C GLU A 196 -2.16 -47.23 -3.43
N SER A 197 -2.52 -46.07 -2.89
CA SER A 197 -3.92 -45.71 -2.66
C SER A 197 -4.25 -44.47 -3.48
N ASN A 198 -4.89 -44.76 -4.60
CA ASN A 198 -5.43 -43.82 -5.56
C ASN A 198 -6.61 -43.09 -4.88
N GLY A 199 -6.45 -41.81 -4.48
CA GLY A 199 -7.57 -41.08 -3.87
C GLY A 199 -7.37 -39.64 -3.38
N VAL A 200 -6.14 -39.10 -3.28
CA VAL A 200 -5.92 -37.78 -2.62
C VAL A 200 -5.52 -36.65 -3.61
N ARG A 201 -5.60 -36.89 -4.92
CA ARG A 201 -4.95 -36.05 -5.94
C ARG A 201 -5.73 -34.89 -6.61
N PRO A 202 -6.80 -34.29 -6.05
CA PRO A 202 -7.28 -32.99 -6.56
C PRO A 202 -6.63 -31.79 -5.85
N MET A 203 -6.42 -31.88 -4.53
CA MET A 203 -6.10 -30.72 -3.71
C MET A 203 -4.61 -30.33 -3.76
N SER A 204 -3.71 -31.32 -3.92
CA SER A 204 -2.27 -31.09 -4.06
C SER A 204 -1.89 -30.42 -5.40
N ALA A 205 -2.64 -30.68 -6.47
CA ALA A 205 -2.44 -30.04 -7.77
C ALA A 205 -2.88 -28.56 -7.76
N GLY A 206 -3.92 -28.20 -7.01
CA GLY A 206 -4.32 -26.81 -6.84
C GLY A 206 -3.29 -25.98 -6.06
N LEU A 207 -2.69 -26.58 -5.02
CA LEU A 207 -1.63 -25.94 -4.23
C LEU A 207 -0.35 -25.73 -5.03
N SER A 208 0.06 -26.70 -5.86
CA SER A 208 1.25 -26.55 -6.70
C SER A 208 1.11 -25.46 -7.77
N VAL A 209 -0.09 -25.28 -8.34
CA VAL A 209 -0.36 -24.18 -9.28
C VAL A 209 -0.29 -22.82 -8.59
N ILE A 210 -0.73 -22.72 -7.33
CA ILE A 210 -0.66 -21.48 -6.53
C ILE A 210 0.80 -21.17 -6.16
N SER A 211 1.57 -22.16 -5.70
CA SER A 211 3.00 -21.99 -5.41
C SER A 211 3.75 -21.48 -6.64
N ARG A 212 3.50 -22.07 -7.81
CA ARG A 212 4.10 -21.61 -9.07
C ARG A 212 3.73 -20.17 -9.43
N LEU A 213 2.45 -19.77 -9.27
CA LEU A 213 2.04 -18.38 -9.52
C LEU A 213 2.70 -17.40 -8.55
N ALA A 214 2.84 -17.78 -7.27
CA ALA A 214 3.53 -16.96 -6.28
C ALA A 214 5.03 -16.80 -6.61
N GLU A 215 5.70 -17.86 -7.04
CA GLU A 215 7.09 -17.81 -7.51
C GLU A 215 7.24 -16.93 -8.76
N GLU A 216 6.35 -17.08 -9.74
CA GLU A 216 6.33 -16.23 -10.95
C GLU A 216 6.12 -14.76 -10.61
N PHE A 217 5.27 -14.45 -9.63
CA PHE A 217 5.04 -13.08 -9.16
C PHE A 217 6.30 -12.48 -8.55
N GLU A 218 6.95 -13.20 -7.64
CA GLU A 218 8.17 -12.73 -6.98
C GLU A 218 9.28 -12.47 -8.01
N GLN A 219 9.50 -13.41 -8.93
CA GLN A 219 10.50 -13.29 -9.98
C GLN A 219 10.23 -12.10 -10.91
N ARG A 220 8.99 -11.97 -11.43
CA ARG A 220 8.63 -10.86 -12.32
C ARG A 220 8.70 -9.52 -11.60
N SER A 221 8.25 -9.45 -10.36
CA SER A 221 8.32 -8.23 -9.54
C SER A 221 9.76 -7.78 -9.34
N GLN A 222 10.66 -8.71 -9.05
CA GLN A 222 12.09 -8.44 -8.92
C GLN A 222 12.69 -7.89 -10.22
N VAL A 223 12.41 -8.55 -11.36
CA VAL A 223 12.90 -8.09 -12.69
C VAL A 223 12.42 -6.67 -13.01
N PHE A 224 11.14 -6.36 -12.81
CA PHE A 224 10.64 -5.00 -13.02
C PHE A 224 11.29 -3.97 -12.09
N GLY A 225 11.60 -4.38 -10.84
CA GLY A 225 12.32 -3.55 -9.89
C GLY A 225 13.77 -3.27 -10.33
N ASP A 226 14.46 -4.30 -10.80
CA ASP A 226 15.84 -4.20 -11.28
C ASP A 226 15.92 -3.39 -12.58
N ASP A 227 15.00 -3.59 -13.52
CA ASP A 227 14.90 -2.80 -14.76
C ASP A 227 14.64 -1.32 -14.46
N ALA A 228 13.74 -1.02 -13.53
CA ALA A 228 13.46 0.35 -13.12
C ALA A 228 14.68 0.99 -12.44
N LYS A 229 15.40 0.24 -11.62
CA LYS A 229 16.63 0.68 -10.96
C LYS A 229 17.74 0.95 -12.00
N PHE A 230 17.92 0.05 -12.97
CA PHE A 230 18.86 0.23 -14.07
C PHE A 230 18.57 1.49 -14.88
N LEU A 231 17.31 1.77 -15.22
CA LEU A 231 16.93 2.99 -15.92
C LEU A 231 17.24 4.27 -15.14
N VAL A 232 17.12 4.24 -13.80
CA VAL A 232 17.52 5.35 -12.94
C VAL A 232 19.03 5.54 -12.93
N GLU A 233 19.80 4.45 -12.89
CA GLU A 233 21.27 4.47 -12.92
C GLU A 233 21.83 4.96 -14.28
N VAL A 234 21.20 4.58 -15.40
CA VAL A 234 21.56 5.10 -16.72
C VAL A 234 21.21 6.58 -16.84
N LYS A 235 20.05 7.01 -16.33
CA LYS A 235 19.65 8.42 -16.34
C LYS A 235 20.51 9.30 -15.42
N SER A 236 21.02 8.77 -14.33
CA SER A 236 21.92 9.48 -13.42
C SER A 236 23.37 9.55 -13.94
N GLY A 237 23.66 8.85 -15.05
CA GLY A 237 25.01 8.76 -15.63
C GLY A 237 25.95 7.85 -14.83
N GLN A 238 25.44 7.02 -13.91
CA GLN A 238 26.24 6.01 -13.22
C GLN A 238 26.61 4.84 -14.13
N VAL A 239 25.77 4.55 -15.14
CA VAL A 239 25.97 3.47 -16.11
C VAL A 239 25.82 4.04 -17.51
N GLU A 240 26.82 3.80 -18.36
CA GLU A 240 26.78 4.20 -19.76
C GLU A 240 26.09 3.11 -20.59
N ALA A 241 24.91 3.42 -21.12
CA ALA A 241 24.17 2.53 -22.00
C ALA A 241 23.59 3.32 -23.17
N ASN A 242 23.71 2.79 -24.39
CA ASN A 242 23.18 3.42 -25.60
C ASN A 242 21.67 3.14 -25.74
N LEU A 243 20.87 3.71 -24.84
CA LEU A 243 19.42 3.59 -24.81
C LEU A 243 18.79 4.86 -24.23
N ASN A 244 17.59 5.22 -24.70
CA ASN A 244 16.87 6.38 -24.20
C ASN A 244 16.09 5.99 -22.92
N PRO A 245 16.46 6.51 -21.73
CA PRO A 245 15.86 6.08 -20.47
C PRO A 245 14.37 6.40 -20.36
N ASP A 246 13.91 7.50 -20.96
CA ASP A 246 12.52 7.93 -20.88
C ASP A 246 11.60 7.08 -21.81
N TYR A 247 12.13 6.66 -22.96
CA TYR A 247 11.44 5.74 -23.86
C TYR A 247 11.36 4.33 -23.26
N GLU A 248 12.47 3.81 -22.73
CA GLU A 248 12.48 2.49 -22.09
C GLU A 248 11.63 2.46 -20.81
N LEU A 249 11.54 3.57 -20.06
CA LEU A 249 10.62 3.66 -18.94
C LEU A 249 9.15 3.56 -19.38
N GLN A 250 8.78 4.22 -20.49
CA GLN A 250 7.44 4.07 -21.07
C GLN A 250 7.18 2.63 -21.53
N ARG A 251 8.17 1.98 -22.16
CA ARG A 251 8.08 0.59 -22.60
C ARG A 251 7.96 -0.38 -21.42
N LEU A 252 8.77 -0.20 -20.36
CA LEU A 252 8.72 -0.98 -19.13
C LEU A 252 7.35 -0.87 -18.46
N LYS A 253 6.78 0.34 -18.42
CA LYS A 253 5.42 0.57 -17.91
C LYS A 253 4.35 -0.19 -18.72
N GLN A 254 4.45 -0.20 -20.05
CA GLN A 254 3.51 -0.95 -20.91
C GLN A 254 3.63 -2.46 -20.71
N MET A 255 4.86 -2.97 -20.56
CA MET A 255 5.11 -4.38 -20.26
C MET A 255 4.55 -4.77 -18.89
N PHE A 256 4.75 -3.92 -17.87
CA PHE A 256 4.19 -4.15 -16.54
C PHE A 256 2.67 -4.21 -16.55
N GLU A 257 1.99 -3.26 -17.20
CA GLU A 257 0.52 -3.26 -17.26
C GLU A 257 -0.03 -4.45 -18.03
N SER A 258 0.61 -4.84 -19.13
CA SER A 258 0.26 -6.05 -19.89
C SER A 258 0.42 -7.31 -19.04
N TRP A 259 1.56 -7.44 -18.35
CA TRP A 259 1.83 -8.57 -17.46
C TRP A 259 0.84 -8.63 -16.29
N LYS A 260 0.60 -7.49 -15.62
CA LYS A 260 -0.34 -7.39 -14.51
C LYS A 260 -1.74 -7.82 -14.90
N LYS A 261 -2.19 -7.44 -16.10
CA LYS A 261 -3.49 -7.86 -16.63
C LYS A 261 -3.54 -9.37 -16.87
N ASP A 262 -2.54 -9.94 -17.53
CA ASP A 262 -2.42 -11.38 -17.77
C ASP A 262 -2.37 -12.19 -16.46
N TYR A 263 -1.50 -11.78 -15.54
CA TYR A 263 -1.37 -12.40 -14.23
C TYR A 263 -2.69 -12.35 -13.43
N GLY A 264 -3.40 -11.22 -13.49
CA GLY A 264 -4.72 -11.08 -12.87
C GLY A 264 -5.79 -12.02 -13.46
N ILE A 265 -5.74 -12.30 -14.77
CA ILE A 265 -6.63 -13.26 -15.42
C ILE A 265 -6.29 -14.68 -14.94
N ARG A 266 -5.01 -15.08 -15.01
CA ARG A 266 -4.53 -16.41 -14.57
C ARG A 266 -4.82 -16.69 -13.10
N LEU A 267 -4.71 -15.67 -12.25
CA LEU A 267 -5.03 -15.78 -10.83
C LEU A 267 -6.53 -16.04 -10.61
N ARG A 268 -7.39 -15.36 -11.38
CA ARG A 268 -8.85 -15.57 -11.33
C ARG A 268 -9.23 -16.96 -11.81
N GLU A 269 -8.62 -17.44 -12.89
CA GLU A 269 -8.81 -18.79 -13.41
C GLU A 269 -8.39 -19.85 -12.39
N THR A 270 -7.23 -19.69 -11.77
CA THR A 270 -6.73 -20.59 -10.72
C THR A 270 -7.65 -20.61 -9.52
N LYS A 271 -8.19 -19.45 -9.11
CA LYS A 271 -9.20 -19.36 -8.04
C LYS A 271 -10.48 -20.12 -8.39
N VAL A 272 -10.94 -20.05 -9.63
CA VAL A 272 -12.11 -20.82 -10.10
C VAL A 272 -11.82 -22.32 -10.07
N ILE A 273 -10.63 -22.75 -10.49
CA ILE A 273 -10.21 -24.16 -10.47
C ILE A 273 -10.13 -24.68 -9.03
N LEU A 274 -9.55 -23.90 -8.11
CA LEU A 274 -9.48 -24.27 -6.68
C LEU A 274 -10.87 -24.42 -6.07
N ASN A 275 -11.79 -23.51 -6.38
CA ASN A 275 -13.18 -23.59 -5.91
C ASN A 275 -13.91 -24.84 -6.45
N LYS A 276 -13.56 -25.30 -7.66
CA LYS A 276 -14.09 -26.54 -8.24
C LYS A 276 -13.47 -27.80 -7.60
N LEU A 277 -12.18 -27.77 -7.26
CA LEU A 277 -11.46 -28.87 -6.60
C LEU A 277 -11.82 -29.02 -5.11
N GLY A 278 -12.27 -27.94 -4.46
CA GLY A 278 -12.71 -27.92 -3.05
C GLY A 278 -14.17 -28.36 -2.81
N SER A 279 -14.88 -28.88 -3.82
CA SER A 279 -16.27 -29.33 -3.68
C SER A 279 -16.45 -30.83 -3.92
N PRO A 280 -16.20 -31.68 -2.91
CA PRO A 280 -16.77 -33.02 -2.86
C PRO A 280 -18.02 -33.12 -1.96
N GLU A 281 -18.64 -32.01 -1.52
CA GLU A 281 -19.71 -32.02 -0.50
C GLU A 281 -21.02 -31.32 -0.93
N GLY A 282 -21.27 -31.18 -2.24
CA GLY A 282 -22.48 -30.54 -2.76
C GLY A 282 -23.77 -31.38 -2.62
N ALA A 283 -23.67 -32.64 -2.21
CA ALA A 283 -24.81 -33.55 -2.04
C ALA A 283 -25.24 -33.75 -0.58
N LEU A 284 -24.30 -33.70 0.39
CA LEU A 284 -24.58 -34.00 1.79
C LEU A 284 -25.29 -32.83 2.53
N ASP A 285 -24.97 -31.57 2.19
CA ASP A 285 -25.56 -30.39 2.84
C ASP A 285 -27.08 -30.25 2.59
N ARG A 286 -27.56 -30.73 1.44
CA ARG A 286 -28.99 -30.73 1.12
C ARG A 286 -29.80 -31.71 1.98
N MET A 287 -29.15 -32.73 2.54
CA MET A 287 -29.78 -33.73 3.41
C MET A 287 -29.77 -33.30 4.88
N LYS A 288 -28.73 -32.60 5.34
CA LYS A 288 -28.66 -32.03 6.71
C LYS A 288 -29.72 -30.94 6.95
N LYS A 289 -30.07 -30.13 5.95
CA LYS A 289 -31.16 -29.13 6.07
C LYS A 289 -32.55 -29.74 6.29
N LYS A 290 -32.77 -31.00 5.92
CA LYS A 290 -34.07 -31.69 6.12
C LYS A 290 -34.26 -32.27 7.52
N TRP A 291 -33.18 -32.48 8.28
CA TRP A 291 -33.26 -33.02 9.64
C TRP A 291 -33.74 -32.00 10.68
N TRP A 292 -33.49 -30.71 10.47
CA TRP A 292 -33.86 -29.65 11.42
C TRP A 292 -35.29 -29.10 11.24
N GLY A 293 -36.04 -29.56 10.24
CA GLY A 293 -37.37 -29.01 9.90
C GLY A 293 -38.59 -29.75 10.44
N ARG A 294 -38.43 -30.87 11.17
CA ARG A 294 -39.55 -31.76 11.55
C ARG A 294 -39.75 -31.90 13.06
N ARG A 295 -39.68 -30.79 13.82
CA ARG A 295 -39.95 -30.86 15.28
C ARG A 295 -40.76 -29.72 15.90
N ASN A 296 -41.30 -28.78 15.11
CA ASN A 296 -42.09 -27.65 15.64
C ASN A 296 -43.47 -27.48 14.96
N SER A 297 -44.22 -28.55 14.70
CA SER A 297 -45.59 -28.41 14.22
C SER A 297 -46.53 -29.44 14.85
N THR A 298 -46.82 -29.24 16.14
CA THR A 298 -48.06 -29.73 16.80
C THR A 298 -48.17 -29.01 18.14
N ARG A 299 -49.01 -27.97 18.20
CA ARG A 299 -49.92 -27.63 19.30
C ARG A 299 -50.43 -26.19 19.12
N PHE A 300 -51.58 -26.07 18.48
CA PHE A 300 -52.65 -25.16 18.88
C PHE A 300 -53.96 -25.74 18.33
N SER A 301 -54.72 -26.38 19.22
CA SER A 301 -56.17 -26.33 19.30
C SER A 301 -56.56 -26.44 20.77
#